data_AF-A0A661V9N8-F1
#
_entry.id   AF-A0A661V9N8-F1
#
_cell.length_a   1.000
_cell.length_b   1.000
_cell.length_c   1.000
_cell.angle_alpha   90.00
_cell.angle_beta   90.00
_cell.angle_gamma   90.00
#
_symmetry.space_group_name_H-M   'P 1'
#
loop_
_entity.id
_entity.type
_entity.pdbx_description
1 polymer ?
#
loop_
_entity_poly.entity_id
_entity_poly.type
_entity_poly.pdbx_seq_one_letter_code
_entity_poly.pdbx_strand_id
1 'polypeptide(L)'
;EEILSYTAVADNEIFAPIVDYFEAYPQRSPDILGEVSYAQLKSGKIKIQGKDVPTASLSSYSRAVEIANILKDWIQKGEFFITESVSPLPGVDSGVVVKPMQERPFEEEG
;
A
#
# COMPACT_ATOMS: atom_id res chain seq x y z
N GLU A 1 -18.73 15.94 -2.25
CA GLU A 1 -17.69 16.19 -3.27
C GLU A 1 -16.27 16.06 -2.71
N GLU A 2 -16.04 16.42 -1.44
CA GLU A 2 -14.72 16.34 -0.76
C GLU A 2 -14.02 14.95 -0.81
N ILE A 3 -14.77 13.85 -0.63
CA ILE A 3 -14.20 12.49 -0.69
C ILE A 3 -13.65 12.17 -2.08
N LEU A 4 -14.34 12.62 -3.14
CA LEU A 4 -13.89 12.39 -4.51
C LEU A 4 -12.52 13.05 -4.73
N SER A 5 -12.33 14.28 -4.26
CA SER A 5 -11.03 14.98 -4.37
C SER A 5 -9.91 14.27 -3.61
N TYR A 6 -10.18 13.73 -2.41
CA TYR A 6 -9.17 12.96 -1.68
C TYR A 6 -8.79 11.64 -2.37
N THR A 7 -9.68 11.09 -3.18
CA THR A 7 -9.44 9.83 -3.92
C THR A 7 -8.93 10.04 -5.35
N ALA A 8 -8.95 11.28 -5.86
CA ALA A 8 -8.56 11.63 -7.23
C ALA A 8 -7.06 11.94 -7.37
N VAL A 9 -6.21 11.17 -6.68
CA VAL A 9 -4.75 11.33 -6.72
C VAL A 9 -4.18 10.61 -7.93
N ALA A 10 -3.27 11.25 -8.67
CA ALA A 10 -2.65 10.66 -9.84
C ALA A 10 -1.48 9.72 -9.49
N ASP A 11 -1.17 8.76 -10.35
CA ASP A 11 -0.09 7.77 -10.11
C ASP A 11 1.29 8.40 -9.86
N ASN A 12 1.54 9.62 -10.36
CA ASN A 12 2.77 10.38 -10.14
C ASN A 12 2.83 11.08 -8.78
N GLU A 13 1.70 11.15 -8.06
CA GLU A 13 1.56 11.77 -6.74
C GLU A 13 1.48 10.72 -5.62
N ILE A 14 1.37 9.43 -5.97
CA ILE A 14 1.42 8.31 -5.02
C ILE A 14 2.85 7.80 -4.93
N PHE A 15 3.50 8.05 -3.81
CA PHE A 15 4.88 7.64 -3.55
C PHE A 15 4.95 6.38 -2.69
N ALA A 16 5.93 5.54 -2.96
CA ALA A 16 6.23 4.33 -2.21
C ALA A 16 7.74 4.24 -1.89
N PRO A 17 8.10 3.81 -0.68
CA PRO A 17 9.50 3.60 -0.31
C PRO A 17 10.05 2.30 -0.93
N ILE A 18 11.33 2.33 -1.30
CA ILE A 18 12.09 1.13 -1.66
C ILE A 18 12.72 0.58 -0.38
N VAL A 19 12.26 -0.59 0.07
CA VAL A 19 12.71 -1.24 1.31
C VAL A 19 13.68 -2.38 1.01
N ASP A 20 14.78 -2.44 1.77
CA ASP A 20 15.68 -3.58 1.75
C ASP A 20 15.15 -4.71 2.65
N TYR A 21 14.86 -5.86 2.06
CA TYR A 21 14.38 -7.04 2.77
C TYR A 21 15.48 -7.88 3.43
N PHE A 22 16.77 -7.57 3.17
CA PHE A 22 17.89 -8.31 3.73
C PHE A 22 18.34 -7.75 5.10
N GLU A 23 18.73 -6.48 5.19
CA GLU A 23 19.16 -5.87 6.46
C GLU A 23 18.06 -5.02 7.11
N ALA A 24 17.50 -4.07 6.36
CA ALA A 24 16.63 -3.05 6.93
C ALA A 24 15.32 -3.62 7.50
N TYR A 25 14.63 -4.48 6.72
CA TYR A 25 13.33 -5.04 7.12
C TYR A 25 13.43 -5.94 8.36
N PRO A 26 14.34 -6.93 8.45
CA PRO A 26 14.43 -7.79 9.65
C PRO A 26 14.85 -7.02 10.90
N GLN A 27 15.68 -5.99 10.76
CA GLN A 27 16.14 -5.15 11.87
C GLN A 27 15.15 -4.04 12.24
N ARG A 28 14.04 -3.91 11.51
CA ARG A 28 13.04 -2.83 11.67
C ARG A 28 13.70 -1.44 11.56
N SER A 29 14.71 -1.31 10.71
CA SER A 29 15.35 -0.02 10.42
C SER A 29 14.40 0.86 9.60
N PRO A 30 14.31 2.18 9.89
CA PRO A 30 13.55 3.12 9.07
C PRO A 30 14.22 3.44 7.72
N ASP A 31 15.40 2.89 7.44
CA ASP A 31 16.16 3.19 6.24
C ASP A 31 15.44 2.71 4.96
N ILE A 32 15.35 3.62 3.98
CA ILE A 32 14.82 3.35 2.64
C ILE A 32 15.91 3.64 1.60
N LEU A 33 15.92 2.86 0.51
CA LEU A 33 16.88 3.05 -0.59
C LEU A 33 16.50 4.23 -1.50
N GLY A 34 15.29 4.75 -1.34
CA GLY A 34 14.72 5.86 -2.09
C GLY A 34 13.20 5.79 -2.13
N GLU A 35 12.57 6.78 -2.75
CA GLU A 35 11.14 6.82 -3.02
C GLU A 35 10.88 6.79 -4.52
N VAL A 36 9.81 6.11 -4.92
CA VAL A 36 9.35 6.03 -6.30
C VAL A 36 7.87 6.28 -6.39
N SER A 37 7.44 6.94 -7.46
CA SER A 37 6.02 7.10 -7.75
C SER A 37 5.41 5.81 -8.33
N TYR A 38 4.12 5.60 -8.12
CA TYR A 38 3.39 4.52 -8.76
C TYR A 38 3.47 4.58 -10.30
N ALA A 39 3.56 5.79 -10.87
CA ALA A 39 3.77 5.97 -12.31
C ALA A 39 5.07 5.29 -12.78
N GLN A 40 6.17 5.46 -12.02
CA GLN A 40 7.46 4.80 -12.30
C GLN A 40 7.38 3.28 -12.08
N LEU A 41 6.65 2.82 -11.06
CA LEU A 41 6.44 1.38 -10.87
C LEU A 41 5.68 0.77 -12.05
N LYS A 42 4.66 1.47 -12.56
CA LYS A 42 3.86 1.03 -13.71
C LYS A 42 4.61 1.10 -15.05
N SER A 43 5.68 1.88 -15.17
CA SER A 43 6.52 1.86 -16.38
C SER A 43 7.34 0.58 -16.55
N GLY A 44 7.33 -0.32 -15.54
CA GLY A 44 7.99 -1.63 -15.60
C GLY A 44 9.49 -1.60 -15.29
N LYS A 45 10.03 -0.43 -14.90
CA LYS A 45 11.44 -0.25 -14.62
C LYS A 45 11.69 1.01 -13.80
N ILE A 46 12.57 0.91 -12.80
CA ILE A 46 13.03 2.03 -11.96
C ILE A 46 14.56 2.05 -11.88
N LYS A 47 15.11 3.13 -11.33
CA LYS A 47 16.55 3.26 -11.09
C LYS A 47 16.84 3.22 -9.60
N ILE A 48 17.69 2.29 -9.17
CA ILE A 48 18.13 2.13 -7.78
C ILE A 48 19.65 2.19 -7.78
N GLN A 49 20.24 3.16 -7.08
CA GLN A 49 21.70 3.35 -6.99
C GLN A 49 22.40 3.35 -8.38
N GLY A 50 21.82 4.05 -9.35
CA GLY A 50 22.34 4.11 -10.72
C GLY A 50 22.00 2.90 -11.60
N LYS A 51 21.58 1.77 -11.02
CA LYS A 51 21.22 0.56 -11.73
C LYS A 51 19.74 0.55 -12.11
N ASP A 52 19.49 -0.03 -13.25
CA ASP A 52 18.19 -0.18 -13.85
C ASP A 52 17.56 -1.50 -13.41
N VAL A 53 16.44 -1.44 -12.68
CA VAL A 53 15.78 -2.59 -12.04
C VAL A 53 14.36 -2.76 -12.58
N PRO A 54 13.98 -3.95 -13.08
CA PRO A 54 12.62 -4.17 -13.57
C PRO A 54 11.62 -4.19 -12.41
N THR A 55 10.41 -3.70 -12.67
CA THR A 55 9.30 -3.73 -11.72
C THR A 55 8.15 -4.56 -12.27
N ALA A 56 7.47 -5.27 -11.39
CA ALA A 56 6.27 -6.02 -11.71
C ALA A 56 5.30 -5.93 -10.53
N SER A 57 4.01 -5.90 -10.84
CA SER A 57 2.97 -5.99 -9.82
C SER A 57 2.88 -7.43 -9.28
N LEU A 58 2.55 -7.56 -7.99
CA LEU A 58 2.34 -8.87 -7.35
C LEU A 58 1.11 -9.60 -7.94
N SER A 59 0.14 -8.84 -8.42
CA SER A 59 -1.08 -9.34 -9.07
C SER A 59 -1.27 -8.72 -10.45
N SER A 60 -2.12 -9.30 -11.28
CA SER A 60 -2.42 -8.78 -12.61
C SER A 60 -3.21 -7.47 -12.52
N TYR A 61 -2.62 -6.38 -13.00
CA TYR A 61 -3.28 -5.07 -13.03
C TYR A 61 -4.51 -5.05 -13.93
N SER A 62 -4.44 -5.67 -15.11
CA SER A 62 -5.58 -5.73 -16.04
C SER A 62 -6.77 -6.47 -15.43
N ARG A 63 -6.52 -7.60 -14.75
CA ARG A 63 -7.58 -8.32 -14.03
C ARG A 63 -8.12 -7.52 -12.84
N ALA A 64 -7.27 -6.80 -12.11
CA ALA A 64 -7.73 -5.95 -11.02
C ALA A 64 -8.70 -4.85 -11.53
N VAL A 65 -8.39 -4.23 -12.67
CA VAL A 65 -9.27 -3.23 -13.32
C VAL A 65 -10.58 -3.85 -13.80
N GLU A 66 -10.53 -5.06 -14.38
CA GLU A 66 -11.73 -5.81 -14.78
C GLU A 66 -12.66 -6.06 -13.59
N ILE A 67 -12.11 -6.62 -12.51
CA ILE A 67 -12.86 -6.89 -11.27
C ILE A 67 -13.45 -5.60 -10.69
N ALA A 68 -12.68 -4.51 -10.66
CA ALA A 68 -13.16 -3.23 -10.17
C ALA A 68 -14.36 -2.69 -10.98
N ASN A 69 -14.35 -2.86 -12.31
CA ASN A 69 -15.46 -2.46 -13.17
C ASN A 69 -16.69 -3.35 -12.97
N ILE A 70 -16.51 -4.66 -12.77
CA ILE A 70 -17.61 -5.59 -12.45
C ILE A 70 -18.28 -5.17 -11.14
N LEU A 71 -17.50 -4.93 -10.08
CA LEU A 71 -18.03 -4.50 -8.79
C LEU A 71 -18.75 -3.15 -8.90
N LYS A 72 -18.20 -2.20 -9.66
CA LYS A 72 -18.84 -0.91 -9.94
C LYS A 72 -20.21 -1.11 -10.58
N ASP A 73 -20.33 -2.02 -11.54
CA ASP A 73 -21.58 -2.29 -12.25
C ASP A 73 -22.65 -2.88 -11.31
N TRP A 74 -22.26 -3.82 -10.42
CA TRP A 74 -23.16 -4.37 -9.40
C TRP A 74 -23.65 -3.31 -8.41
N ILE A 75 -22.77 -2.38 -8.00
CA ILE A 75 -23.15 -1.25 -7.15
C ILE A 75 -24.17 -0.36 -7.85
N GLN A 76 -23.93 -0.02 -9.13
CA GLN A 76 -24.83 0.84 -9.90
C GLN A 76 -26.20 0.20 -10.14
N LYS A 77 -26.27 -1.14 -10.24
CA LYS A 77 -27.52 -1.90 -10.38
C LYS A 77 -28.27 -2.15 -9.07
N GLY A 78 -27.67 -1.85 -7.92
CA GLY A 78 -28.24 -2.20 -6.62
C GLY A 78 -28.19 -3.70 -6.31
N GLU A 79 -27.30 -4.44 -6.99
CA GLU A 79 -27.01 -5.86 -6.71
C GLU A 79 -25.97 -6.00 -5.59
N PHE A 80 -25.21 -4.93 -5.33
CA PHE A 80 -24.24 -4.84 -4.25
C PHE A 80 -24.42 -3.52 -3.49
N PHE A 81 -24.57 -3.57 -2.17
CA PHE A 81 -24.81 -2.39 -1.32
C PHE A 81 -23.56 -2.01 -0.53
N ILE A 82 -23.27 -0.71 -0.48
CA ILE A 82 -22.18 -0.15 0.34
C ILE A 82 -22.76 0.24 1.70
N THR A 83 -22.09 -0.10 2.79
CA THR A 83 -22.48 0.30 4.14
C THR A 83 -22.11 1.75 4.40
N GLU A 84 -22.82 2.39 5.32
CA GLU A 84 -22.38 3.68 5.87
C GLU A 84 -21.02 3.54 6.57
N SER A 85 -20.32 4.66 6.74
CA SER A 85 -19.05 4.70 7.47
C SER A 85 -19.25 4.17 8.89
N VAL A 86 -18.45 3.17 9.29
CA VAL A 86 -18.58 2.51 10.59
C VAL A 86 -18.09 3.42 11.73
N SER A 87 -16.90 4.03 11.56
CA SER A 87 -16.27 4.95 12.51
C SER A 87 -15.09 5.66 11.84
N PRO A 88 -14.78 6.92 12.21
CA PRO A 88 -13.51 7.52 11.82
C PRO A 88 -12.32 6.75 12.40
N LEU A 89 -11.24 6.62 11.62
CA LEU A 89 -9.96 6.11 12.10
C LEU A 89 -9.28 7.17 12.98
N PRO A 90 -8.47 6.76 13.98
CA PRO A 90 -7.65 7.69 14.75
C PRO A 90 -6.74 8.51 13.81
N GLY A 91 -6.91 9.83 13.84
CA GLY A 91 -6.10 10.77 13.06
C GLY A 91 -4.73 11.02 13.69
N VAL A 92 -3.89 11.81 13.02
CA VAL A 92 -2.55 12.18 13.52
C VAL A 92 -2.58 12.84 14.91
N ASP A 93 -3.66 13.55 15.22
CA ASP A 93 -3.86 14.25 16.50
C ASP A 93 -4.39 13.33 17.62
N SER A 94 -4.65 12.05 17.34
CA SER A 94 -5.29 11.14 18.31
C SER A 94 -4.35 10.64 19.40
N GLY A 95 -3.06 10.99 19.36
CA GLY A 95 -2.07 10.58 20.36
C GLY A 95 -1.83 9.07 20.43
N VAL A 96 -2.25 8.30 19.42
CA VAL A 96 -2.12 6.85 19.39
C VAL A 96 -0.65 6.48 19.14
N VAL A 97 -0.01 5.87 20.14
CA VAL A 97 1.36 5.34 20.01
C VAL A 97 1.28 3.87 19.60
N VAL A 98 1.66 3.59 18.36
CA VAL A 98 1.75 2.21 17.85
C VAL A 98 2.99 1.54 18.45
N LYS A 99 2.77 0.59 19.36
CA LYS A 99 3.86 -0.22 19.94
C LYS A 99 4.01 -1.52 19.15
N PRO A 100 5.22 -1.84 18.65
CA PRO A 100 5.44 -3.11 17.98
C PRO A 100 5.22 -4.27 18.95
N MET A 101 4.59 -5.34 18.47
CA MET A 101 4.44 -6.57 19.25
C MET A 101 5.82 -7.15 19.57
N GLN A 102 6.08 -7.36 20.86
CA GLN A 102 7.26 -8.10 21.32
C GLN A 102 6.84 -9.56 21.48
N GLU A 103 7.36 -10.42 20.62
CA GLU A 103 7.17 -11.86 20.78
C GLU A 103 7.87 -12.32 22.06
N ARG A 104 7.21 -13.20 22.81
CA ARG A 104 7.83 -13.87 23.95
C ARG A 104 8.88 -14.86 23.43
N PRO A 105 10.07 -14.95 24.04
CA PRO A 105 11.03 -15.98 23.68
C PRO A 105 10.40 -17.36 23.83
N PHE A 106 10.65 -18.25 22.88
CA PHE A 106 10.23 -19.64 22.98
C PHE A 106 11.17 -20.36 23.97
N GLU A 107 10.63 -20.90 25.05
CA GLU A 107 11.36 -21.81 25.93
C GLU A 107 11.17 -23.23 25.37
N GLU A 108 12.26 -23.87 24.90
CA GLU A 108 12.24 -25.31 24.61
C GLU A 108 12.14 -26.06 25.94
N GLU A 109 10.95 -26.60 26.26
CA GLU A 109 10.83 -27.63 27.30
C GLU A 109 11.55 -28.89 26.79
N GLY A 110 12.71 -29.18 27.38
CA GLY A 110 13.51 -30.38 27.11
C GLY A 110 12.95 -31.66 27.73
#